data_AF-A0A838Q6P2-F1
#
_entry.id   AF-A0A838Q6P2-F1
#
_cell.length_a   1.000
_cell.length_b   1.000
_cell.length_c   1.000
_cell.angle_alpha   90.00
_cell.angle_beta   90.00
_cell.angle_gamma   90.00
#
_symmetry.space_group_name_H-M   'P 1'
#
loop_
_entity.id
_entity.type
_entity.pdbx_description
1 polymer ?
#
loop_
_entity_poly.entity_id
_entity_poly.type
_entity_poly.pdbx_seq_one_letter_code
_entity_poly.pdbx_strand_id
1 'polypeptide(L)'
;MQSLEPVSPSELEISHLRRAASSTACWVLLMFAASRLMLLALIVFSRQIIEHGPFVAISRQNEHGGTLLDILTQWDGVWYRLIAQHGYAPPTPELAPAFFPVYPMLVHAAAFIVRDFQVASVLVSNSCLIASALLLVRLLRLDYDELICRRAITFLMFNPVSFFLSAAYSESAFLLLSIGALLAARQEK
;
A
#
# COMPACT_ATOMS: atom_id res chain seq x y z
N MET A 1 7.11 -27.67 -44.24
CA MET A 1 5.90 -26.89 -43.90
C MET A 1 5.36 -27.44 -42.60
N GLN A 2 5.60 -26.74 -41.49
CA GLN A 2 5.08 -27.12 -40.18
C GLN A 2 3.58 -26.76 -40.19
N SER A 3 2.70 -27.76 -40.16
CA SER A 3 1.26 -27.56 -40.10
C SER A 3 0.91 -26.81 -38.82
N LEU A 4 0.48 -25.56 -38.95
CA LEU A 4 -0.09 -24.80 -37.84
C LEU A 4 -1.43 -25.47 -37.50
N GLU A 5 -1.42 -26.34 -36.49
CA GLU A 5 -2.67 -26.84 -35.92
C GLU A 5 -3.48 -25.64 -35.41
N PRO A 6 -4.80 -25.58 -35.72
CA PRO A 6 -5.64 -24.46 -35.31
C PRO A 6 -5.75 -24.44 -33.78
N VAL A 7 -5.33 -23.32 -33.19
CA VAL A 7 -5.40 -23.05 -31.74
C VAL A 7 -6.83 -23.28 -31.26
N SER A 8 -7.00 -24.06 -30.20
CA SER A 8 -8.34 -24.41 -29.70
C SER A 8 -9.01 -23.16 -29.08
N PRO A 9 -10.36 -23.06 -29.12
CA PRO A 9 -11.09 -21.93 -28.53
C PRO A 9 -10.75 -21.66 -27.06
N SER A 10 -10.46 -22.72 -26.29
CA SER A 10 -10.08 -22.63 -24.88
C SER A 10 -8.72 -21.97 -24.64
N GLU A 11 -7.74 -22.21 -25.53
CA GLU A 11 -6.41 -21.61 -25.43
C GLU A 11 -6.44 -20.11 -25.78
N LEU A 12 -7.27 -19.73 -26.75
CA LEU A 12 -7.54 -18.33 -27.09
C LEU A 12 -8.10 -17.58 -25.88
N GLU A 13 -9.14 -18.12 -25.24
CA GLU A 13 -9.78 -17.53 -24.05
C GLU A 13 -8.79 -17.32 -22.89
N ILE A 14 -8.01 -18.35 -22.56
CA ILE A 14 -6.97 -18.27 -21.51
C ILE A 14 -5.93 -17.20 -21.86
N SER A 15 -5.54 -17.09 -23.14
CA SER A 15 -4.58 -16.08 -23.58
C SER A 15 -5.12 -14.65 -23.45
N HIS A 16 -6.42 -14.45 -23.68
CA HIS A 16 -7.07 -13.15 -23.53
C HIS A 16 -7.19 -12.77 -22.05
N LEU A 17 -7.60 -13.69 -21.19
CA LEU A 17 -7.67 -13.47 -19.74
C LEU A 17 -6.30 -13.13 -19.15
N ARG A 18 -5.24 -13.86 -19.55
CA ARG A 18 -3.87 -13.57 -19.12
C ARG A 18 -3.40 -12.19 -19.57
N ARG A 19 -3.65 -11.82 -20.83
CA ARG A 19 -3.29 -10.48 -21.36
C ARG A 19 -4.05 -9.35 -20.67
N ALA A 20 -5.33 -9.55 -20.39
CA ALA A 20 -6.14 -8.59 -19.66
C ALA A 20 -5.65 -8.42 -18.22
N ALA A 21 -5.36 -9.52 -17.51
CA ALA A 21 -4.81 -9.50 -16.16
C ALA A 21 -3.42 -8.84 -16.11
N SER A 22 -2.54 -9.13 -17.07
CA SER A 22 -1.22 -8.49 -17.15
C SER A 22 -1.30 -6.99 -17.44
N SER A 23 -2.25 -6.58 -18.29
CA SER A 23 -2.51 -5.16 -18.60
C SER A 23 -2.95 -4.39 -17.35
N THR A 24 -3.85 -4.97 -16.56
CA THR A 24 -4.29 -4.40 -15.28
C THR A 24 -3.16 -4.28 -14.28
N ALA A 25 -2.42 -5.37 -14.07
CA ALA A 25 -1.30 -5.37 -13.12
C ALA A 25 -0.25 -4.33 -13.53
N CYS A 26 0.07 -4.23 -14.82
CA CYS A 26 0.98 -3.22 -15.35
C CYS A 26 0.47 -1.80 -15.06
N TRP A 27 -0.81 -1.51 -15.30
CA TRP A 27 -1.39 -0.20 -15.00
C TRP A 27 -1.34 0.14 -13.50
N VAL A 28 -1.71 -0.80 -12.63
CA VAL A 28 -1.66 -0.62 -11.17
C VAL A 28 -0.23 -0.35 -10.72
N LEU A 29 0.74 -1.13 -11.18
CA LEU A 29 2.15 -0.97 -10.82
C LEU A 29 2.74 0.34 -11.36
N LEU A 30 2.34 0.75 -12.57
CA LEU A 30 2.74 2.04 -13.16
C LEU A 30 2.22 3.21 -12.32
N MET A 31 0.92 3.22 -11.98
CA MET A 31 0.33 4.29 -11.17
C MET A 31 0.89 4.29 -9.75
N PHE A 32 1.13 3.11 -9.17
CA PHE A 32 1.82 2.98 -7.90
C PHE A 32 3.20 3.62 -7.97
N ALA A 33 4.06 3.21 -8.91
CA ALA A 33 5.40 3.75 -9.06
C ALA A 33 5.40 5.27 -9.26
N ALA A 34 4.52 5.78 -10.13
CA ALA A 34 4.37 7.21 -10.37
C ALA A 34 3.96 7.97 -9.10
N SER A 35 3.00 7.45 -8.32
CA SER A 35 2.60 8.06 -7.04
C SER A 35 3.74 8.06 -6.02
N ARG A 36 4.56 6.99 -5.99
CA ARG A 36 5.69 6.90 -5.05
C ARG A 36 6.82 7.83 -5.42
N LEU A 37 7.12 7.98 -6.70
CA LEU A 37 8.07 8.99 -7.17
C LEU A 37 7.59 10.41 -6.82
N MET A 38 6.30 10.71 -7.01
CA MET A 38 5.73 11.99 -6.62
C MET A 38 5.83 12.22 -5.10
N LEU A 39 5.46 11.21 -4.30
CA LEU A 39 5.51 11.29 -2.83
C LEU A 39 6.95 11.46 -2.33
N LEU A 40 7.92 10.72 -2.88
CA LEU A 40 9.33 10.88 -2.54
C LEU A 40 9.84 12.26 -2.93
N ALA A 41 9.46 12.78 -4.10
CA ALA A 41 9.81 14.14 -4.52
C ALA A 41 9.22 15.19 -3.56
N LEU A 42 7.96 15.02 -3.14
CA LEU A 42 7.31 15.90 -2.16
C LEU A 42 7.99 15.85 -0.79
N ILE A 43 8.38 14.66 -0.32
CA ILE A 43 9.13 14.52 0.94
C ILE A 43 10.48 15.23 0.83
N VAL A 44 11.26 14.97 -0.22
CA VAL A 44 12.57 15.60 -0.42
C VAL A 44 12.44 17.13 -0.52
N PHE A 45 11.47 17.62 -1.29
CA PHE A 45 11.19 19.03 -1.42
C PHE A 45 10.76 19.67 -0.09
N SER A 46 9.87 19.00 0.65
CA SER A 46 9.44 19.44 1.98
C SER A 46 10.61 19.55 2.94
N ARG A 47 11.55 18.58 2.94
CA ARG A 47 12.76 18.65 3.76
C ARG A 47 13.64 19.82 3.41
N GLN A 48 13.86 20.09 2.11
CA GLN A 48 14.66 21.24 1.68
C GLN A 48 14.07 22.57 2.17
N ILE A 49 12.74 22.73 2.15
CA ILE A 49 12.07 23.93 2.66
C ILE A 49 12.19 24.01 4.19
N ILE A 50 11.93 22.91 4.90
CA ILE A 50 11.89 22.90 6.37
C ILE A 50 13.28 23.07 6.97
N GLU A 51 14.33 22.45 6.41
CA GLU A 51 15.71 22.58 6.89
C GLU A 51 16.27 24.01 6.68
N HIS A 52 15.78 24.74 5.68
CA HIS A 52 16.28 26.08 5.33
C HIS A 52 15.28 27.21 5.68
N GLY A 53 14.14 26.89 6.30
CA GLY A 53 13.04 27.82 6.56
C GLY A 53 13.02 28.39 7.99
N PRO A 54 12.23 29.46 8.25
CA PRO A 54 12.11 30.06 9.59
C PRO A 54 11.39 29.16 10.62
N PHE A 55 10.87 28.01 10.20
CA PHE A 55 10.11 27.05 11.03
C PHE A 55 10.98 25.98 11.72
N VAL A 56 12.32 26.08 11.62
CA VAL A 56 13.33 25.14 12.18
C VAL A 56 13.30 25.02 13.72
N ALA A 57 12.62 25.93 14.44
CA ALA A 57 12.68 26.01 15.89
C ALA A 57 11.98 24.86 16.66
N ILE A 58 11.11 24.06 16.02
CA ILE A 58 10.33 23.01 16.71
C ILE A 58 10.96 21.61 16.56
N SER A 59 11.87 21.40 15.61
CA SER A 59 12.28 20.04 15.19
C SER A 59 13.69 19.59 15.62
N ARG A 60 14.34 20.31 16.55
CA ARG A 60 15.72 20.02 17.01
C ARG A 60 15.83 18.98 18.12
N GLN A 61 14.73 18.41 18.61
CA GLN A 61 14.83 17.23 19.47
C GLN A 61 15.11 16.00 18.61
N ASN A 62 16.26 15.39 18.85
CA ASN A 62 16.90 14.25 18.17
C ASN A 62 16.08 12.94 18.12
N GLU A 63 14.75 13.02 18.23
CA GLU A 63 13.82 11.89 18.10
C GLU A 63 13.19 11.81 16.69
N HIS A 64 13.30 12.88 15.89
CA HIS A 64 12.64 13.02 14.57
C HIS A 64 13.56 12.72 13.37
N GLY A 65 14.29 11.61 13.44
CA GLY A 65 14.77 10.83 12.30
C GLY A 65 15.24 11.56 11.03
N GLY A 66 16.56 11.60 10.85
CA GLY A 66 17.22 12.20 9.69
C GLY A 66 16.98 11.50 8.34
N THR A 67 16.22 10.41 8.25
CA THR A 67 16.05 9.63 7.01
C THR A 67 14.66 9.75 6.38
N LEU A 68 14.53 9.36 5.10
CA LEU A 68 13.23 9.27 4.42
C LEU A 68 12.31 8.22 5.06
N LEU A 69 12.89 7.15 5.61
CA LEU A 69 12.15 6.06 6.24
C LEU A 69 11.53 6.52 7.56
N ASP A 70 12.24 7.37 8.30
CA ASP A 70 11.72 7.94 9.54
C ASP A 70 10.42 8.70 9.28
N ILE A 71 10.39 9.55 8.25
CA ILE A 71 9.19 10.32 7.85
C ILE A 71 8.00 9.40 7.56
N LEU A 72 8.25 8.26 6.92
CA LEU A 72 7.21 7.28 6.60
C LEU A 72 6.78 6.42 7.81
N THR A 73 7.48 6.52 8.94
CA THR A 73 7.24 5.70 10.14
C THR A 73 6.93 6.52 11.40
N GLN A 74 6.70 7.83 11.24
CA GLN A 74 6.37 8.76 12.32
C GLN A 74 4.91 8.69 12.80
N TRP A 75 4.67 9.38 13.92
CA TRP A 75 3.39 9.52 14.61
C TRP A 75 2.79 8.16 14.98
N ASP A 76 1.61 7.79 14.46
CA ASP A 76 0.99 6.51 14.80
C ASP A 76 1.74 5.29 14.27
N GLY A 77 2.61 5.48 13.26
CA GLY A 77 3.52 4.45 12.80
C GLY A 77 4.49 3.97 13.88
N VAL A 78 4.82 4.83 14.86
CA VAL A 78 5.63 4.46 16.03
C VAL A 78 4.87 3.45 16.89
N TRP A 79 3.58 3.69 17.16
CA TRP A 79 2.76 2.77 17.96
C TRP A 79 2.58 1.43 17.25
N TYR A 80 2.24 1.43 15.96
CA TYR A 80 2.12 0.19 15.20
C TYR A 80 3.41 -0.64 15.20
N ARG A 81 4.57 0.03 15.06
CA ARG A 81 5.88 -0.63 15.14
C ARG A 81 6.16 -1.20 16.52
N LEU A 82 5.89 -0.45 17.59
CA LEU A 82 6.10 -0.92 18.96
C LEU A 82 5.22 -2.12 19.28
N ILE A 83 3.95 -2.09 18.87
CA ILE A 83 3.02 -3.23 19.03
C ILE A 83 3.49 -4.43 18.21
N ALA A 84 3.94 -4.22 16.97
CA ALA A 84 4.48 -5.30 16.16
C ALA A 84 5.72 -5.95 16.80
N GLN A 85 6.56 -5.16 17.48
CA GLN A 85 7.78 -5.65 18.13
C GLN A 85 7.51 -6.36 19.46
N HIS A 86 6.64 -5.82 20.29
CA HIS A 86 6.53 -6.21 21.70
C HIS A 86 5.14 -6.77 22.07
N GLY A 87 4.18 -6.78 21.14
CA GLY A 87 2.80 -7.14 21.41
C GLY A 87 2.04 -6.02 22.13
N TYR A 88 0.94 -6.35 22.80
CA TYR A 88 0.11 -5.36 23.53
C TYR A 88 0.47 -5.24 25.02
N ALA A 89 1.39 -6.07 25.52
CA ALA A 89 1.82 -6.08 26.90
C ALA A 89 3.04 -5.16 27.11
N PRO A 90 3.37 -4.75 28.35
CA PRO A 90 4.59 -4.01 28.65
C PRO A 90 5.83 -4.69 28.01
N PRO A 91 6.75 -3.93 27.38
CA PRO A 91 6.93 -2.47 27.47
C PRO A 91 6.09 -1.65 26.48
N THR A 92 5.09 -2.24 25.81
CA THR A 92 4.27 -1.51 24.85
C THR A 92 3.48 -0.38 25.53
N PRO A 93 3.27 0.76 24.85
CA PRO A 93 2.72 1.95 25.49
C PRO A 93 1.24 1.85 25.86
N GLU A 94 0.80 2.69 26.81
CA GLU A 94 -0.58 2.68 27.35
C GLU A 94 -1.68 2.81 26.28
N LEU A 95 -1.38 3.44 25.15
CA LEU A 95 -2.31 3.62 24.04
C LEU A 95 -2.46 2.40 23.12
N ALA A 96 -1.71 1.31 23.35
CA ALA A 96 -1.78 0.10 22.53
C ALA A 96 -3.21 -0.41 22.24
N PRO A 97 -4.15 -0.42 23.22
CA PRO A 97 -5.52 -0.90 22.99
C PRO A 97 -6.32 -0.11 21.94
N ALA A 98 -5.89 1.10 21.56
CA ALA A 98 -6.53 1.89 20.51
C ALA A 98 -6.21 1.40 19.09
N PHE A 99 -5.22 0.52 18.94
CA PHE A 99 -4.74 0.04 17.64
C PHE A 99 -5.20 -1.39 17.39
N PHE A 100 -5.78 -1.66 16.21
CA PHE A 100 -6.24 -3.00 15.85
C PHE A 100 -5.08 -3.95 15.50
N PRO A 101 -5.18 -5.26 15.80
CA PRO A 101 -4.03 -6.17 15.79
C PRO A 101 -3.59 -6.63 14.40
N VAL A 102 -4.47 -6.60 13.40
CA VAL A 102 -4.19 -7.21 12.09
C VAL A 102 -2.97 -6.59 11.42
N TYR A 103 -2.86 -5.26 11.42
CA TYR A 103 -1.73 -4.58 10.80
C TYR A 103 -0.39 -4.88 11.53
N PRO A 104 -0.27 -4.70 12.87
CA PRO A 104 0.91 -5.12 13.62
C PRO A 104 1.31 -6.58 13.41
N MET A 105 0.35 -7.51 13.32
CA MET A 105 0.63 -8.92 13.07
C MET A 105 1.26 -9.16 11.69
N LEU A 106 0.76 -8.48 10.65
CA LEU A 106 1.35 -8.54 9.31
C LEU A 106 2.77 -7.97 9.31
N VAL A 107 2.99 -6.85 10.00
CA VAL A 107 4.32 -6.23 10.15
C VAL A 107 5.27 -7.19 10.87
N HIS A 108 4.84 -7.82 11.97
CA HIS A 108 5.64 -8.80 12.70
C HIS A 108 6.06 -9.98 11.81
N ALA A 109 5.11 -10.54 11.05
CA ALA A 109 5.40 -11.62 10.11
C ALA A 109 6.39 -11.20 9.02
N ALA A 110 6.24 -9.99 8.46
CA ALA A 110 7.17 -9.47 7.46
C ALA A 110 8.56 -9.19 8.07
N ALA A 111 8.63 -8.67 9.29
CA ALA A 111 9.87 -8.40 10.01
C ALA A 111 10.65 -9.69 10.31
N PHE A 112 9.99 -10.85 10.41
CA PHE A 112 10.68 -12.14 10.50
C PHE A 112 11.57 -12.42 9.27
N ILE A 113 11.22 -11.90 8.09
CA ILE A 113 12.00 -12.08 6.86
C ILE A 113 12.97 -10.91 6.67
N VAL A 114 12.45 -9.68 6.78
CA VAL A 114 13.19 -8.44 6.49
C VAL A 114 14.19 -8.09 7.60
N ARG A 115 13.97 -8.57 8.83
CA ARG A 115 14.78 -8.29 10.03
C ARG A 115 14.83 -6.83 10.48
N ASP A 116 13.96 -5.99 9.91
CA ASP A 116 13.79 -4.59 10.29
C ASP A 116 12.29 -4.24 10.31
N PHE A 117 11.80 -3.77 11.47
CA PHE A 117 10.38 -3.46 11.64
C PHE A 117 9.96 -2.16 10.96
N GLN A 118 10.84 -1.16 10.82
CA GLN A 118 10.51 0.07 10.09
C GLN A 118 10.33 -0.23 8.60
N VAL A 119 11.28 -0.96 8.01
CA VAL A 119 11.21 -1.39 6.62
C VAL A 119 10.02 -2.32 6.40
N ALA A 120 9.79 -3.28 7.31
CA ALA A 120 8.64 -4.18 7.24
C ALA A 120 7.30 -3.42 7.25
N SER A 121 7.14 -2.40 8.10
CA SER A 121 5.89 -1.61 8.13
C SER A 121 5.59 -0.92 6.80
N VAL A 122 6.60 -0.27 6.19
CA VAL A 122 6.42 0.40 4.90
C VAL A 122 6.16 -0.62 3.79
N LEU A 123 6.87 -1.75 3.77
CA LEU A 123 6.63 -2.81 2.80
C LEU A 123 5.21 -3.36 2.92
N VAL A 124 4.74 -3.68 4.12
CA VAL A 124 3.39 -4.19 4.36
C VAL A 124 2.34 -3.20 3.88
N SER A 125 2.43 -1.92 4.26
CA SER A 125 1.44 -0.91 3.84
C SER A 125 1.39 -0.77 2.32
N ASN A 126 2.54 -0.78 1.63
CA ASN A 126 2.59 -0.67 0.18
C ASN A 126 2.13 -1.94 -0.54
N SER A 127 2.47 -3.12 -0.03
CA SER A 127 1.96 -4.40 -0.54
C SER A 127 0.45 -4.49 -0.39
N CYS A 128 -0.09 -4.09 0.76
CA CYS A 128 -1.53 -4.01 0.98
C CYS A 128 -2.21 -3.03 0.03
N LEU A 129 -1.60 -1.88 -0.27
CA LEU A 129 -2.16 -0.93 -1.24
C LEU A 129 -2.20 -1.51 -2.66
N ILE A 130 -1.12 -2.15 -3.12
CA ILE A 130 -1.08 -2.79 -4.45
C ILE A 130 -2.16 -3.88 -4.52
N ALA A 131 -2.25 -4.73 -3.50
CA ALA A 131 -3.28 -5.76 -3.42
C ALA A 131 -4.70 -5.15 -3.42
N SER A 132 -4.92 -4.08 -2.66
CA SER A 132 -6.19 -3.34 -2.62
C SER A 132 -6.58 -2.83 -4.00
N ALA A 133 -5.63 -2.24 -4.73
CA ALA A 133 -5.83 -1.72 -6.08
C ALA A 133 -6.19 -2.84 -7.07
N LEU A 134 -5.52 -3.99 -7.00
CA LEU A 134 -5.85 -5.14 -7.83
C LEU A 134 -7.25 -5.69 -7.53
N LEU A 135 -7.62 -5.83 -6.26
CA LEU A 135 -8.96 -6.25 -5.87
C LEU A 135 -10.02 -5.22 -6.25
N LEU A 136 -9.70 -3.93 -6.19
CA LEU A 136 -10.60 -2.85 -6.60
C LEU A 136 -10.93 -2.96 -8.09
N VAL A 137 -9.94 -3.19 -8.95
CA VAL A 137 -10.20 -3.42 -10.38
C VAL A 137 -11.09 -4.64 -10.58
N ARG A 138 -10.85 -5.74 -9.83
CA ARG A 138 -11.70 -6.93 -9.93
C ARG A 138 -13.14 -6.66 -9.49
N LEU A 139 -13.33 -5.86 -8.44
CA LEU A 139 -14.66 -5.46 -7.96
C LEU A 139 -15.38 -4.54 -8.94
N LEU A 140 -14.68 -3.53 -9.49
CA LEU A 140 -15.27 -2.56 -10.41
C LEU A 140 -15.65 -3.18 -11.75
N ARG A 141 -14.87 -4.16 -12.23
CA ARG A 141 -15.18 -4.89 -13.47
C ARG A 141 -16.48 -5.68 -13.45
N LEU A 142 -17.12 -5.82 -12.28
CA LEU A 142 -18.45 -6.44 -12.19
C LEU A 142 -19.54 -5.57 -12.82
N ASP A 143 -19.40 -4.24 -12.79
CA ASP A 143 -20.45 -3.33 -13.31
C ASP A 143 -19.91 -2.21 -14.21
N TYR A 144 -18.59 -2.03 -14.29
CA TYR A 144 -17.97 -0.90 -14.98
C TYR A 144 -16.92 -1.32 -16.01
N ASP A 145 -16.68 -0.41 -16.97
CA ASP A 145 -15.70 -0.60 -18.03
C ASP A 145 -14.25 -0.36 -17.57
N GLU A 146 -13.31 -0.63 -18.47
CA GLU A 146 -11.87 -0.47 -18.23
C GLU A 146 -11.48 0.99 -17.96
N LEU A 147 -12.18 1.96 -18.56
CA LEU A 147 -11.88 3.38 -18.37
C LEU A 147 -12.17 3.83 -16.94
N ILE A 148 -13.32 3.42 -16.38
CA ILE A 148 -13.69 3.70 -14.99
C ILE A 148 -12.70 3.01 -14.04
N CYS A 149 -12.35 1.75 -14.30
CA CYS A 149 -11.35 1.04 -13.49
C CYS A 149 -10.02 1.80 -13.43
N ARG A 150 -9.50 2.25 -14.59
CA ARG A 150 -8.23 2.99 -14.64
C ARG A 150 -8.28 4.31 -13.89
N ARG A 151 -9.38 5.07 -14.04
CA ARG A 151 -9.60 6.34 -13.31
C ARG A 151 -9.66 6.12 -11.80
N ALA A 152 -10.37 5.10 -11.34
CA ALA A 152 -10.46 4.77 -9.92
C ALA A 152 -9.08 4.49 -9.32
N ILE A 153 -8.23 3.73 -10.02
CA ILE A 153 -6.84 3.46 -9.59
C ILE A 153 -6.00 4.74 -9.59
N THR A 154 -6.13 5.59 -10.61
CA THR A 154 -5.45 6.88 -10.61
C THR A 154 -5.86 7.74 -9.42
N PHE A 155 -7.16 7.88 -9.14
CA PHE A 155 -7.61 8.66 -7.97
C PHE A 155 -7.17 8.02 -6.65
N LEU A 156 -7.23 6.69 -6.52
CA LEU A 156 -6.73 6.00 -5.33
C LEU A 156 -5.25 6.29 -5.07
N MET A 157 -4.41 6.33 -6.11
CA MET A 157 -2.96 6.52 -5.96
C MET A 157 -2.54 7.98 -5.77
N PHE A 158 -3.31 8.94 -6.30
CA PHE A 158 -2.93 10.36 -6.35
C PHE A 158 -3.81 11.28 -5.48
N ASN A 159 -4.74 10.73 -4.69
CA ASN A 159 -5.51 11.55 -3.76
C ASN A 159 -4.60 12.22 -2.70
N PRO A 160 -4.98 13.38 -2.15
CA PRO A 160 -4.12 14.14 -1.24
C PRO A 160 -3.77 13.41 0.06
N VAL A 161 -4.55 12.41 0.47
CA VAL A 161 -4.32 11.60 1.68
C VAL A 161 -3.63 10.25 1.37
N SER A 162 -3.20 10.03 0.12
CA SER A 162 -2.51 8.80 -0.31
C SER A 162 -1.17 8.55 0.40
N PHE A 163 -0.62 9.59 1.04
CA PHE A 163 0.53 9.44 1.93
C PHE A 163 0.26 8.43 3.06
N PHE A 164 -0.93 8.44 3.69
CA PHE A 164 -1.30 7.47 4.73
C PHE A 164 -1.46 6.04 4.20
N LEU A 165 -1.76 5.89 2.91
CA LEU A 165 -1.74 4.60 2.22
C LEU A 165 -0.32 4.10 1.89
N SER A 166 0.70 4.94 2.12
CA SER A 166 2.11 4.68 1.80
C SER A 166 2.98 4.54 3.05
N ALA A 167 2.69 5.34 4.07
CA ALA A 167 3.35 5.33 5.37
C ALA A 167 3.03 4.05 6.16
N ALA A 168 3.74 3.84 7.27
CA ALA A 168 3.62 2.71 8.19
C ALA A 168 2.31 2.74 9.01
N TYR A 169 1.21 2.68 8.30
CA TYR A 169 -0.16 2.87 8.77
C TYR A 169 -1.05 1.72 8.33
N SER A 170 -2.11 1.49 9.09
CA SER A 170 -3.07 0.38 8.92
C SER A 170 -4.01 0.55 7.72
N GLU A 171 -4.08 1.74 7.15
CA GLU A 171 -5.15 2.19 6.27
C GLU A 171 -5.17 1.38 4.97
N SER A 172 -4.01 1.03 4.44
CA SER A 172 -3.90 0.14 3.27
C SER A 172 -4.34 -1.29 3.58
N ALA A 173 -4.10 -1.80 4.79
CA ALA A 173 -4.58 -3.12 5.20
C ALA A 173 -6.10 -3.11 5.43
N PHE A 174 -6.62 -2.05 6.05
CA PHE A 174 -8.06 -1.85 6.19
C PHE A 174 -8.76 -1.77 4.82
N LEU A 175 -8.20 -1.00 3.89
CA LEU A 175 -8.72 -0.89 2.52
C LEU A 175 -8.74 -2.25 1.81
N LEU A 176 -7.66 -3.02 1.92
CA LEU A 176 -7.55 -4.36 1.33
C LEU A 176 -8.67 -5.27 1.82
N LEU A 177 -8.85 -5.34 3.14
CA LEU A 177 -9.86 -6.18 3.78
C LEU A 177 -11.28 -5.73 3.44
N SER A 178 -11.51 -4.42 3.40
CA SER A 178 -12.82 -3.85 3.06
C SER A 178 -13.23 -4.18 1.63
N ILE A 179 -12.32 -3.99 0.67
CA ILE A 179 -12.58 -4.33 -0.74
C ILE A 179 -12.73 -5.85 -0.91
N GLY A 180 -11.89 -6.64 -0.23
CA GLY A 180 -11.98 -8.09 -0.23
C GLY A 180 -13.33 -8.59 0.27
N ALA A 181 -13.83 -8.03 1.38
CA ALA A 181 -15.14 -8.36 1.94
C ALA A 181 -16.29 -8.02 0.98
N LEU A 182 -16.25 -6.83 0.36
CA LEU A 182 -17.26 -6.43 -0.64
C LEU A 182 -17.23 -7.32 -1.88
N LEU A 183 -16.04 -7.70 -2.34
CA LEU A 183 -15.89 -8.60 -3.48
C LEU A 183 -16.42 -10.00 -3.17
N ALA A 184 -16.13 -10.55 -2.00
CA ALA A 184 -16.64 -11.84 -1.55
C ALA A 184 -18.18 -11.83 -1.48
N ALA A 185 -18.76 -10.81 -0.83
CA ALA A 185 -20.21 -10.65 -0.72
C ALA A 185 -20.93 -10.52 -2.07
N ARG A 186 -20.23 -10.10 -3.13
CA ARG A 186 -20.78 -9.95 -4.49
C ARG A 186 -20.64 -11.22 -5.34
N GLN A 187 -19.75 -12.14 -4.96
CA GLN A 187 -19.56 -13.43 -5.63
C GLN A 187 -20.52 -14.51 -5.12
N GLU A 188 -21.10 -14.34 -3.93
CA GLU A 188 -22.10 -15.26 -3.35
C GLU A 188 -23.54 -14.98 -3.84
N LYS A 189 -23.71 -14.39 -5.03
CA LYS A 189 -25.00 -14.23 -5.71
C LYS A 189 -25.06 -15.12 -6.94
#